data_AF-A0A0W8DRM7-F1
#
_entry.id   AF-A0A0W8DRM7-F1
#
_cell.length_a   1.000
_cell.length_b   1.000
_cell.length_c   1.000
_cell.angle_alpha   90.00
_cell.angle_beta   90.00
_cell.angle_gamma   90.00
#
_symmetry.space_group_name_H-M   'P 1'
#
loop_
_entity.id
_entity.type
_entity.pdbx_description
1 polymer ?
#
loop_
_entity_poly.entity_id
_entity_poly.type
_entity_poly.pdbx_seq_one_letter_code
_entity_poly.pdbx_strand_id
1 'polypeptide(L)'
;MLDVKAVGANLTPEQQEATLADLNFFLDEFGSTRAVRVKLQEQQRDIQRLGGQVRRLVNGRGEDEHDKRDDEITVESNQSDPNGVDEIMADVDFFLRAYGSTRAVRHELYAQRQKLANLQSTIRYFQKRQGLNRIMSRQGVPAVQKPVISVKMMTRWEVLVLLLWCKKFLKMSSKTKMV
;
A
#
# COMPACT_ATOMS: atom_id res chain seq x y z
N MET A 1 0.21 6.79 -32.66
CA MET A 1 1.61 6.33 -32.64
C MET A 1 2.37 7.24 -31.69
N LEU A 2 2.97 6.68 -30.63
CA LEU A 2 3.80 7.45 -29.69
C LEU A 2 5.04 7.97 -30.45
N ASP A 3 5.38 9.24 -30.32
CA ASP A 3 6.67 9.74 -30.83
C ASP A 3 7.76 9.41 -29.82
N VAL A 4 8.37 8.23 -30.01
CA VAL A 4 9.43 7.65 -29.17
C VAL A 4 10.61 8.61 -29.01
N LYS A 5 10.89 9.45 -30.02
CA LYS A 5 12.01 10.41 -29.99
C LYS A 5 11.68 11.67 -29.18
N ALA A 6 10.40 11.95 -28.94
CA ALA A 6 9.96 13.10 -28.16
C ALA A 6 9.76 12.76 -26.66
N VAL A 7 9.73 11.48 -26.29
CA VAL A 7 9.60 11.06 -24.90
C VAL A 7 10.82 11.54 -24.11
N GLY A 8 10.59 12.39 -23.12
CA GLY A 8 11.66 12.97 -22.30
C GLY A 8 12.38 14.18 -22.94
N ALA A 9 11.95 14.66 -24.11
CA ALA A 9 12.54 15.85 -24.74
C ALA A 9 12.34 17.14 -23.93
N ASN A 10 11.29 17.19 -23.11
CA ASN A 10 11.00 18.32 -22.21
C ASN A 10 11.70 18.20 -20.85
N LEU A 11 12.45 17.12 -20.60
CA LEU A 11 13.18 16.93 -19.35
C LEU A 11 14.50 17.69 -19.38
N THR A 12 14.89 18.27 -18.24
CA THR A 12 16.23 18.84 -18.10
C THR A 12 17.30 17.74 -18.15
N PRO A 13 18.57 18.06 -18.44
CA PRO A 13 19.64 17.06 -18.44
C PRO A 13 19.72 16.26 -17.11
N GLU A 14 19.51 16.91 -15.97
CA GLU A 14 19.51 16.26 -14.66
C GLU A 14 18.33 15.28 -14.51
N GLN A 15 17.16 15.63 -15.04
CA GLN A 15 15.99 14.77 -15.02
C GLN A 15 16.16 13.57 -15.96
N GLN A 16 16.84 13.74 -17.09
CA GLN A 16 17.17 12.65 -18.00
C GLN A 16 18.14 11.65 -17.35
N GLU A 17 19.20 12.14 -16.70
CA GLU A 17 20.13 11.28 -15.95
C GLU A 17 19.41 10.52 -14.82
N ALA A 18 18.58 11.20 -14.04
CA ALA A 18 17.77 10.56 -13.00
C ALA A 18 16.81 9.51 -13.58
N THR A 19 16.21 9.80 -14.74
CA THR A 19 15.33 8.87 -15.45
C THR A 19 16.08 7.61 -15.87
N LEU A 20 17.28 7.75 -16.45
CA LEU A 20 18.14 6.62 -16.82
C LEU A 20 18.56 5.79 -15.59
N ALA A 21 18.90 6.44 -14.48
CA ALA A 21 19.26 5.76 -13.24
C ALA A 21 18.08 4.95 -12.66
N ASP A 22 16.88 5.51 -12.67
CA ASP A 22 15.68 4.80 -12.21
C ASP A 22 15.25 3.68 -13.18
N LEU A 23 15.46 3.85 -14.50
CA LEU A 23 15.24 2.79 -15.49
C LEU A 23 16.19 1.62 -15.29
N ASN A 24 17.48 1.87 -15.07
CA ASN A 24 18.44 0.81 -14.74
C ASN A 24 17.99 0.04 -13.49
N PHE A 25 17.57 0.77 -12.45
CA PHE A 25 17.00 0.15 -11.26
C PHE A 25 15.74 -0.70 -11.56
N PHE A 26 14.84 -0.25 -12.43
CA PHE A 26 13.66 -1.02 -12.82
C PHE A 26 14.02 -2.31 -13.57
N LEU A 27 14.99 -2.23 -14.47
CA LEU A 27 15.49 -3.40 -15.19
C LEU A 27 16.19 -4.38 -14.25
N ASP A 28 16.99 -3.89 -13.29
CA ASP A 28 17.67 -4.73 -12.31
C ASP A 28 16.70 -5.41 -11.32
N GLU A 29 15.73 -4.66 -10.76
CA GLU A 29 14.82 -5.20 -9.74
C GLU A 29 13.64 -6.00 -10.34
N PHE A 30 13.14 -5.61 -11.52
CA PHE A 30 11.91 -6.18 -12.11
C PHE A 30 12.11 -6.85 -13.46
N GLY A 31 13.29 -6.74 -14.08
CA GLY A 31 13.61 -7.31 -15.40
C GLY A 31 13.02 -6.53 -16.58
N SER A 32 12.01 -5.67 -16.36
CA SER A 32 11.42 -4.81 -17.39
C SER A 32 10.65 -3.63 -16.77
N THR A 33 10.54 -2.54 -17.54
CA THR A 33 9.66 -1.40 -17.20
C THR A 33 8.19 -1.79 -17.18
N ARG A 34 7.79 -2.72 -18.06
CA ARG A 34 6.43 -3.26 -18.09
C ARG A 34 6.08 -3.98 -16.80
N ALA A 35 7.00 -4.76 -16.25
CA ALA A 35 6.81 -5.42 -14.96
C ALA A 35 6.61 -4.42 -13.82
N VAL A 36 7.28 -3.26 -13.85
CA VAL A 36 7.05 -2.17 -12.88
C VAL A 36 5.62 -1.65 -12.98
N ARG A 37 5.14 -1.36 -14.20
CA ARG A 37 3.77 -0.90 -14.43
C ARG A 37 2.73 -1.91 -13.92
N VAL A 38 2.92 -3.19 -14.24
CA VAL A 38 2.06 -4.28 -13.73
C VAL A 38 2.11 -4.32 -12.20
N LYS A 39 3.30 -4.17 -11.60
CA LYS A 39 3.46 -4.24 -10.14
C LYS A 39 2.74 -3.12 -9.40
N LEU A 40 2.78 -1.89 -9.91
CA LEU A 40 2.00 -0.78 -9.34
C LEU A 40 0.51 -1.08 -9.32
N GLN A 41 -0.02 -1.62 -10.42
CA GLN A 41 -1.44 -1.97 -10.51
C GLN A 41 -1.82 -3.13 -9.59
N GLU A 42 -0.98 -4.17 -9.52
CA GLU A 42 -1.16 -5.28 -8.57
C GLU A 42 -1.21 -4.78 -7.13
N GLN A 43 -0.22 -3.99 -6.72
CA GLN A 43 -0.13 -3.49 -5.36
C GLN A 43 -1.30 -2.56 -5.02
N GLN A 44 -1.72 -1.71 -5.96
CA GLN A 44 -2.88 -0.85 -5.77
C GLN A 44 -4.18 -1.64 -5.57
N ARG A 45 -4.42 -2.68 -6.39
CA ARG A 45 -5.59 -3.57 -6.23
C ARG A 45 -5.55 -4.30 -4.89
N ASP A 46 -4.38 -4.78 -4.48
CA ASP A 46 -4.22 -5.43 -3.18
C ASP A 46 -4.47 -4.47 -2.01
N ILE A 47 -4.01 -3.22 -2.12
CA ILE A 47 -4.27 -2.18 -1.12
C ILE A 47 -5.76 -1.92 -0.97
N GLN A 48 -6.50 -1.78 -2.08
CA GLN A 48 -7.94 -1.59 -2.06
C GLN A 48 -8.65 -2.78 -1.41
N ARG A 49 -8.31 -3.99 -1.86
CA ARG A 49 -8.90 -5.24 -1.34
C ARG A 49 -8.65 -5.41 0.16
N LEU A 50 -7.39 -5.28 0.60
CA LEU A 50 -7.03 -5.43 2.01
C LEU A 50 -7.55 -4.27 2.85
N GLY A 51 -7.59 -3.05 2.30
CA GLY A 51 -8.22 -1.88 2.93
C GLY A 51 -9.68 -2.13 3.25
N GLY A 52 -10.45 -2.68 2.30
CA GLY A 52 -11.83 -3.08 2.52
C GLY A 52 -11.97 -4.18 3.58
N GLN A 53 -11.07 -5.16 3.61
CA GLN A 53 -11.05 -6.18 4.66
C GLN A 53 -10.81 -5.58 6.05
N VAL A 54 -9.82 -4.68 6.19
CA VAL A 54 -9.54 -3.99 7.45
C VAL A 54 -10.75 -3.17 7.88
N ARG A 55 -11.40 -2.42 6.97
CA ARG A 55 -12.60 -1.64 7.27
C ARG A 55 -13.71 -2.52 7.85
N ARG A 56 -14.00 -3.66 7.22
CA ARG A 56 -15.00 -4.63 7.73
C ARG A 56 -14.64 -5.25 9.07
N LEU A 57 -13.35 -5.47 9.33
CA LEU A 57 -12.88 -5.99 10.62
C LEU A 57 -12.99 -4.94 11.75
N VAL A 58 -12.77 -3.66 11.43
CA VAL A 58 -12.83 -2.55 12.39
C VAL A 58 -14.28 -2.16 12.70
N ASN A 59 -15.13 -2.00 11.67
CA ASN A 59 -16.48 -1.47 11.82
C ASN A 59 -17.52 -2.54 12.22
N GLY A 60 -17.14 -3.83 12.27
CA GLY A 60 -18.11 -4.92 12.27
C GLY A 60 -18.85 -5.01 10.93
N ARG A 61 -19.69 -6.03 10.74
CA ARG A 61 -20.53 -6.21 9.53
C ARG A 61 -21.59 -5.09 9.37
N GLY A 62 -21.17 -3.83 9.33
CA GLY A 62 -22.00 -2.71 8.86
C GLY A 62 -21.93 -2.69 7.33
N GLU A 63 -23.09 -2.59 6.72
CA GLU A 63 -23.34 -2.58 5.28
C GLU A 63 -22.38 -1.63 4.56
N ASP A 64 -21.46 -2.19 3.78
CA ASP A 64 -20.66 -1.41 2.84
C ASP A 64 -21.51 -1.23 1.56
N GLU A 65 -22.15 -0.08 1.43
CA GLU A 65 -22.66 0.40 0.13
C GLU A 65 -21.51 0.41 -0.89
N HIS A 66 -21.79 -0.24 -2.01
CA HIS A 66 -21.07 -0.25 -3.28
C HIS A 66 -19.85 0.69 -3.39
N ASP A 67 -18.65 0.14 -3.25
CA ASP A 67 -17.47 0.70 -3.92
C ASP A 67 -17.30 -0.02 -5.27
N LYS A 68 -18.25 0.24 -6.18
CA LYS A 68 -18.07 -0.06 -7.61
C LYS A 68 -17.28 1.09 -8.21
N ARG A 69 -15.96 1.04 -8.06
CA ARG A 69 -15.03 1.69 -8.98
C ARG A 69 -13.90 0.71 -9.28
N ASP A 70 -14.28 -0.32 -10.02
CA ASP A 70 -13.36 -0.98 -10.93
C ASP A 70 -13.09 0.00 -12.06
N ASP A 71 -12.20 0.98 -11.81
CA ASP A 71 -11.46 1.59 -12.91
C ASP A 71 -10.48 0.49 -13.37
N GLU A 72 -11.03 -0.46 -14.13
CA GLU A 72 -10.27 -1.43 -14.90
C GLU A 72 -9.37 -0.63 -15.83
N ILE A 73 -8.11 -0.45 -15.44
CA ILE A 73 -7.08 -0.05 -16.39
C ILE A 73 -6.94 -1.26 -17.31
N THR A 74 -7.69 -1.25 -18.40
CA THR A 74 -7.62 -2.25 -19.46
C THR A 74 -6.18 -2.30 -19.95
N VAL A 75 -5.54 -3.44 -19.72
CA VAL A 75 -4.23 -3.72 -20.30
C VAL A 75 -4.49 -4.14 -21.74
N GLU A 76 -4.39 -3.20 -22.67
CA GLU A 76 -4.10 -3.59 -24.05
C GLU A 76 -2.75 -4.31 -24.03
N SER A 77 -2.80 -5.63 -24.09
CA SER A 77 -1.65 -6.48 -24.35
C SER A 77 -1.28 -6.27 -25.82
N ASN A 78 -0.62 -5.15 -26.11
CA ASN A 78 0.03 -4.97 -27.39
C ASN A 78 1.13 -6.03 -27.52
N GLN A 79 1.05 -6.78 -28.62
CA GLN A 79 2.06 -7.74 -29.02
C GLN A 79 3.38 -7.00 -29.17
N SER A 80 4.41 -7.58 -28.57
CA SER A 80 5.74 -7.01 -28.48
C SER A 80 6.34 -6.78 -29.86
N ASP A 81 6.66 -5.52 -30.13
CA ASP A 81 7.52 -5.12 -31.25
C ASP A 81 8.93 -5.70 -30.98
N PRO A 82 9.66 -6.26 -31.97
CA PRO A 82 11.00 -6.82 -31.76
C PRO A 82 12.03 -5.81 -31.23
N ASN A 83 11.67 -4.53 -31.20
CA ASN A 83 12.54 -3.39 -30.99
C ASN A 83 12.34 -2.75 -29.61
N GLY A 84 12.25 -3.56 -28.54
CA GLY A 84 11.81 -3.26 -27.16
C GLY A 84 12.19 -1.92 -26.48
N VAL A 85 13.03 -1.10 -27.10
CA VAL A 85 13.14 0.35 -26.89
C VAL A 85 11.77 1.05 -26.99
N ASP A 86 10.94 0.69 -27.96
CA ASP A 86 9.62 1.34 -28.14
C ASP A 86 8.67 1.05 -26.96
N GLU A 87 8.75 -0.16 -26.39
CA GLU A 87 8.01 -0.53 -25.18
C GLU A 87 8.52 0.22 -23.95
N ILE A 88 9.85 0.29 -23.77
CA ILE A 88 10.46 1.04 -22.67
C ILE A 88 10.05 2.51 -22.73
N MET A 89 10.05 3.11 -23.92
CA MET A 89 9.67 4.52 -24.09
C MET A 89 8.17 4.76 -23.90
N ALA A 90 7.32 3.80 -24.27
CA ALA A 90 5.90 3.84 -23.94
C ALA A 90 5.65 3.78 -22.43
N ASP A 91 6.39 2.95 -21.71
CA ASP A 91 6.31 2.89 -20.25
C ASP A 91 6.87 4.16 -19.59
N VAL A 92 7.97 4.72 -20.10
CA VAL A 92 8.52 6.01 -19.64
C VAL A 92 7.51 7.13 -19.84
N ASP A 93 6.90 7.25 -21.03
CA ASP A 93 5.85 8.25 -21.28
C ASP A 93 4.67 8.07 -20.30
N PHE A 94 4.24 6.83 -20.07
CA PHE A 94 3.23 6.53 -19.06
C PHE A 94 3.66 7.00 -17.66
N PHE A 95 4.88 6.68 -17.22
CA PHE A 95 5.41 7.08 -15.93
C PHE A 95 5.49 8.59 -15.76
N LEU A 96 5.99 9.30 -16.78
CA LEU A 96 6.07 10.76 -16.79
C LEU A 96 4.68 11.41 -16.75
N ARG A 97 3.71 10.87 -17.49
CA ARG A 97 2.33 11.42 -17.50
C ARG A 97 1.57 11.14 -16.22
N ALA A 98 1.67 9.92 -15.69
CA ALA A 98 0.89 9.50 -14.53
C ALA A 98 1.50 9.97 -13.19
N TYR A 99 2.82 10.05 -13.10
CA TYR A 99 3.53 10.33 -11.85
C TYR A 99 4.44 11.57 -11.90
N GLY A 100 4.58 12.20 -13.07
CA GLY A 100 5.45 13.36 -13.27
C GLY A 100 6.94 13.03 -13.40
N SER A 101 7.39 11.89 -12.88
CA SER A 101 8.77 11.40 -13.00
C SER A 101 8.86 9.89 -12.75
N THR A 102 9.88 9.24 -13.29
CA THR A 102 10.22 7.85 -12.95
C THR A 102 10.64 7.70 -11.47
N ARG A 103 11.23 8.75 -10.90
CA ARG A 103 11.55 8.80 -9.47
C ARG A 103 10.30 8.68 -8.60
N ALA A 104 9.23 9.38 -8.95
CA ALA A 104 7.95 9.28 -8.26
C ALA A 104 7.36 7.86 -8.36
N VAL A 105 7.53 7.17 -9.49
CA VAL A 105 7.13 5.76 -9.64
C VAL A 105 7.85 4.87 -8.62
N ARG A 106 9.16 5.06 -8.49
CA ARG A 106 9.96 4.31 -7.51
C ARG A 106 9.49 4.58 -6.08
N HIS A 107 9.22 5.83 -5.73
CA HIS A 107 8.65 6.17 -4.42
C HIS A 107 7.28 5.53 -4.19
N GLU A 108 6.42 5.52 -5.21
CA GLU A 108 5.09 4.92 -5.13
C GLU A 108 5.18 3.40 -4.90
N LEU A 109 6.06 2.69 -5.60
CA LEU A 109 6.31 1.25 -5.37
C LEU A 109 6.66 0.97 -3.90
N TYR A 110 7.55 1.77 -3.31
CA TYR A 110 7.91 1.60 -1.90
C TYR A 110 6.75 1.95 -0.96
N ALA A 111 6.03 3.06 -1.22
CA ALA A 111 4.90 3.48 -0.41
C ALA A 111 3.78 2.43 -0.41
N GLN A 112 3.44 1.89 -1.59
CA GLN A 112 2.45 0.84 -1.74
C GLN A 112 2.87 -0.44 -1.03
N ARG A 113 4.13 -0.86 -1.17
CA ARG A 113 4.68 -2.03 -0.44
C ARG A 113 4.57 -1.87 1.08
N GLN A 114 4.88 -0.70 1.62
CA GLN A 114 4.73 -0.42 3.06
C GLN A 114 3.26 -0.46 3.49
N LYS A 115 2.37 0.13 2.69
CA LYS A 115 0.93 0.12 2.96
C LYS A 115 0.37 -1.30 2.99
N LEU A 116 0.78 -2.16 2.04
CA LEU A 116 0.43 -3.57 2.02
C LEU A 116 0.89 -4.30 3.28
N ALA A 117 2.16 -4.13 3.67
CA ALA A 117 2.70 -4.76 4.88
C ALA A 117 1.94 -4.35 6.15
N ASN A 118 1.56 -3.08 6.24
CA ASN A 118 0.75 -2.56 7.34
C ASN A 118 -0.66 -3.18 7.35
N LEU A 119 -1.36 -3.20 6.21
CA LEU A 119 -2.69 -3.79 6.09
C LEU A 119 -2.69 -5.28 6.45
N GLN A 120 -1.72 -6.04 5.95
CA GLN A 120 -1.56 -7.45 6.28
C GLN A 120 -1.31 -7.66 7.78
N SER A 121 -0.50 -6.80 8.40
CA SER A 121 -0.23 -6.85 9.83
C SER A 121 -1.48 -6.55 10.66
N THR A 122 -2.28 -5.56 10.25
CA THR A 122 -3.57 -5.24 10.88
C THR A 122 -4.54 -6.41 10.79
N ILE A 123 -4.68 -7.03 9.62
CA ILE A 123 -5.56 -8.20 9.43
C ILE A 123 -5.11 -9.35 10.35
N ARG A 124 -3.80 -9.65 10.39
CA ARG A 124 -3.25 -10.70 11.26
C ARG A 124 -3.52 -10.43 12.74
N TYR A 125 -3.40 -9.17 13.17
CA TYR A 125 -3.73 -8.77 14.55
C TYR A 125 -5.19 -9.07 14.88
N PHE A 126 -6.13 -8.68 14.01
CA PHE A 126 -7.56 -8.95 14.23
C PHE A 126 -7.88 -10.45 14.21
N GLN A 127 -7.30 -11.22 13.29
CA GLN A 127 -7.47 -12.67 13.24
C GLN A 127 -7.02 -13.34 14.54
N LYS A 128 -5.84 -12.95 15.07
CA LYS A 128 -5.33 -13.47 16.34
C LYS A 128 -6.26 -13.13 17.51
N ARG A 129 -6.79 -11.90 17.55
CA ARG A 129 -7.71 -11.45 18.61
C ARG A 129 -9.06 -12.18 18.56
N GLN A 130 -9.60 -12.41 17.36
CA GLN A 130 -10.83 -13.20 17.19
C GLN A 130 -10.64 -14.67 17.60
N GLY A 131 -9.50 -15.27 17.25
CA GLY A 131 -9.15 -16.63 17.67
C GLY A 131 -9.06 -16.77 19.19
N LEU A 132 -8.40 -15.83 19.87
CA LEU A 132 -8.32 -15.79 21.33
C LEU A 132 -9.70 -15.66 21.99
N ASN A 133 -10.55 -14.75 21.49
CA ASN A 133 -11.91 -14.61 22.00
C ASN A 133 -12.72 -15.91 21.87
N ARG A 134 -12.56 -16.64 20.76
CA ARG A 134 -13.28 -17.91 20.53
C ARG A 134 -12.84 -19.03 21.48
N ILE A 135 -11.55 -19.04 21.88
CA ILE A 135 -11.02 -20.00 22.85
C ILE A 135 -11.53 -19.68 24.26
N MET A 136 -11.52 -18.40 24.65
CA MET A 136 -12.04 -17.96 25.96
C MET A 136 -13.54 -18.24 26.11
N SER A 137 -14.34 -18.02 25.07
CA SER A 137 -15.78 -18.35 25.07
C SER A 137 -16.07 -19.86 25.18
N ARG A 138 -15.15 -20.73 24.75
CA ARG A 138 -15.30 -22.20 24.88
C ARG A 138 -14.94 -22.72 26.27
N GLN A 139 -14.12 -22.00 27.03
CA GLN A 139 -13.67 -22.41 28.37
C GLN A 139 -14.56 -21.88 29.51
N GLY A 140 -15.73 -21.31 29.21
CA GLY A 140 -16.64 -20.78 30.23
C GLY A 140 -16.10 -19.57 31.00
N VAL A 141 -14.96 -19.01 30.57
CA VAL A 141 -14.38 -17.81 31.16
C VAL A 141 -15.16 -16.61 30.62
N PRO A 142 -15.75 -15.75 31.47
CA PRO A 142 -16.51 -14.61 31.00
C PRO A 142 -15.61 -13.76 30.09
N ALA A 143 -16.11 -13.49 28.88
CA ALA A 143 -15.42 -12.68 27.90
C ALA A 143 -15.00 -11.37 28.56
N VAL A 144 -13.71 -11.07 28.56
CA VAL A 144 -13.20 -9.77 29.01
C VAL A 144 -13.98 -8.72 28.24
N GLN A 145 -14.75 -7.93 29.00
CA GLN A 145 -15.65 -6.90 28.49
C GLN A 145 -14.92 -6.11 27.42
N LYS A 146 -15.51 -6.09 26.21
CA LYS A 146 -15.02 -5.27 25.11
C LYS A 146 -14.90 -3.84 25.65
N PRO A 147 -13.75 -3.15 25.57
CA PRO A 147 -13.79 -1.71 25.70
C PRO A 147 -14.64 -1.20 24.54
N VAL A 148 -15.84 -0.74 24.86
CA VAL A 148 -16.67 0.05 23.95
C VAL A 148 -15.94 1.35 23.76
N ILE A 149 -15.00 1.39 22.80
CA ILE A 149 -14.49 2.65 22.29
C ILE A 149 -15.57 3.16 21.35
N SER A 150 -16.60 3.79 21.93
CA SER A 150 -17.45 4.71 21.18
C SER A 150 -16.53 5.82 20.69
N VAL A 151 -16.10 5.75 19.42
CA VAL A 151 -15.43 6.87 18.77
C VAL A 151 -16.49 7.92 18.45
N LYS A 152 -17.00 8.56 19.50
CA LYS A 152 -17.62 9.88 19.36
C LYS A 152 -16.45 10.82 19.09
N MET A 153 -16.41 11.39 17.88
CA MET A 153 -15.33 12.22 17.32
C MET A 153 -14.35 12.76 18.38
N MET A 154 -13.27 12.02 18.60
CA MET A 154 -12.23 12.39 19.57
C MET A 154 -11.42 13.53 18.98
N THR A 155 -11.47 14.68 19.65
CA THR A 155 -10.72 15.87 19.26
C THR A 155 -9.21 15.63 19.43
N ARG A 156 -8.37 16.40 18.71
CA ARG A 156 -6.89 16.25 18.63
C ARG A 156 -6.18 16.05 19.97
N TRP A 157 -6.77 16.48 21.09
CA TRP A 157 -6.21 16.33 22.44
C TRP A 157 -6.34 14.91 23.01
N GLU A 158 -7.39 14.15 22.68
CA GLU A 158 -7.59 12.79 23.21
C GLU A 158 -6.71 11.74 22.50
N VAL A 159 -6.39 11.98 21.22
CA VAL A 159 -5.39 11.19 20.48
C VAL A 159 -3.99 11.36 21.09
N LEU A 160 -3.66 12.56 21.58
CA LEU A 160 -2.41 12.82 22.30
C LEU A 160 -2.38 12.10 23.65
N VAL A 161 -3.50 12.06 24.38
CA VAL A 161 -3.61 11.30 25.64
C VAL A 161 -3.45 9.79 25.39
N LEU A 162 -4.08 9.25 24.34
CA LEU A 162 -3.91 7.85 23.94
C LEU A 162 -2.47 7.52 23.51
N LEU A 163 -1.81 8.41 22.78
CA LEU A 163 -0.40 8.28 22.42
C LEU A 163 0.51 8.35 23.65
N LEU A 164 0.22 9.22 24.61
CA LEU A 164 0.96 9.30 25.87
C LEU A 164 0.77 8.03 26.71
N TRP A 165 -0.43 7.48 26.73
CA TRP A 165 -0.75 6.25 27.45
C TRP A 165 -0.08 5.02 26.80
N CYS A 166 -0.10 4.92 25.46
CA CYS A 166 0.65 3.92 24.71
C CYS A 166 2.15 4.00 24.98
N LYS A 167 2.73 5.21 25.05
CA LYS A 167 4.15 5.41 25.34
C LYS A 167 4.52 5.04 26.77
N LYS A 168 3.63 5.28 27.74
CA LYS A 168 3.80 4.89 29.15
C LYS A 168 3.65 3.38 29.34
N PHE A 169 2.73 2.74 28.61
CA PHE A 169 2.51 1.30 28.64
C PHE A 169 3.65 0.51 27.98
N LEU A 170 4.20 1.00 26.87
CA LEU A 170 5.41 0.42 26.26
C LEU A 170 6.62 0.49 27.21
N LYS A 171 6.75 1.60 27.96
CA LYS A 171 7.86 1.79 28.91
C LYS A 171 7.73 0.96 30.19
N MET A 172 6.51 0.56 30.59
CA MET A 172 6.30 -0.41 31.66
C MET A 172 6.54 -1.86 31.22
N SER A 173 6.23 -2.20 29.96
CA SER A 173 6.44 -3.55 29.42
C SER A 173 7.92 -3.91 29.20
N SER A 174 8.79 -2.92 29.02
CA SER A 174 10.25 -3.13 28.93
C SER A 174 10.97 -3.34 30.27
N LYS A 175 10.29 -3.22 31.42
CA LYS A 175 10.92 -3.38 32.75
C LYS A 175 10.74 -4.77 33.38
N THR A 176 10.05 -5.71 32.73
CA THR A 176 9.73 -7.04 33.30
C THR A 176 10.54 -8.19 32.72
N LYS A 177 11.75 -7.91 32.20
CA LYS A 177 12.75 -8.92 31.90
C LYS A 177 14.12 -8.47 32.40
N MET A 178 14.38 -8.69 33.69
CA MET A 178 15.67 -9.13 34.22
C MET A 178 15.56 -9.26 35.74
N VAL A 179 15.64 -10.52 36.20
CA VAL A 179 15.96 -11.03 37.54
C VAL A 179 14.98 -10.72 38.67
#